data_AF-A0A5K1FXV6-F1
#
_entry.id   AF-A0A5K1FXV6-F1
#
_cell.length_a   1.000
_cell.length_b   1.000
_cell.length_c   1.000
_cell.angle_alpha   90.00
_cell.angle_beta   90.00
_cell.angle_gamma   90.00
#
_symmetry.space_group_name_H-M   'P 1'
#
loop_
_entity.id
_entity.type
_entity.pdbx_description
1 polymer ?
#
loop_
_entity_poly.entity_id
_entity_poly.type
_entity_poly.pdbx_seq_one_letter_code
_entity_poly.pdbx_strand_id
1 'polypeptide(L)' 'PLGSDCGIVNVNIPTNGAEIGGAFGGEKATGGGREAGSDSWKQYMRRST' A
#
# COMPACT_ATOMS: atom_id res chain seq x y z
N PRO A 1 6.46 20.55 -8.69
CA PRO A 1 6.67 19.92 -7.37
C PRO A 1 6.71 18.39 -7.50
N LEU A 2 7.67 17.73 -6.87
CA LEU A 2 7.70 16.27 -6.75
C LEU A 2 6.79 15.89 -5.56
N GLY A 3 5.82 15.01 -5.78
CA GLY A 3 4.91 14.53 -4.73
C GLY A 3 5.59 13.56 -3.76
N SER A 4 4.81 13.01 -2.82
CA SER A 4 5.29 11.93 -1.95
C SER A 4 5.58 10.67 -2.78
N ASP A 5 6.65 9.97 -2.42
CA ASP A 5 7.08 8.70 -3.04
C ASP A 5 6.86 7.49 -2.11
N CYS A 6 6.05 7.67 -1.05
CA CYS A 6 5.63 6.61 -0.14
C CYS A 6 4.43 5.82 -0.67
N GLY A 7 4.25 4.58 -0.20
CA GLY A 7 3.06 3.77 -0.52
C GLY A 7 1.77 4.24 0.19
N ILE A 8 1.90 5.10 1.20
CA ILE A 8 0.80 5.74 1.92
C ILE A 8 1.04 7.25 1.90
N VAL A 9 0.03 8.02 1.49
CA VAL A 9 0.08 9.48 1.39
C VAL A 9 -1.15 10.06 2.08
N ASN A 10 -0.95 10.66 3.26
CA ASN A 10 -2.02 11.21 4.09
C ASN A 10 -2.05 12.74 4.03
N VAL A 11 -3.23 13.32 4.22
CA VAL A 11 -3.45 14.77 4.37
C VAL A 11 -4.22 15.00 5.67
N ASN A 12 -3.72 15.88 6.54
CA ASN A 12 -4.32 16.22 7.85
C ASN A 12 -4.47 15.05 8.84
N ILE A 13 -3.83 13.90 8.57
CA ILE A 13 -3.70 12.75 9.47
C ILE A 13 -2.22 12.32 9.48
N PRO A 14 -1.65 11.96 10.64
CA PRO A 14 -0.25 11.52 10.74
C PRO A 14 0.04 10.21 9.97
N THR A 15 1.30 9.78 10.00
CA THR A 15 1.83 8.64 9.21
C THR A 15 1.21 7.29 9.56
N ASN A 16 0.55 7.17 10.71
CA ASN A 16 -0.15 5.97 11.15
C ASN A 16 -1.62 5.89 10.67
N GLY A 17 -2.09 6.85 9.87
CA GLY A 17 -3.41 6.78 9.24
C GLY A 17 -3.47 5.67 8.20
N ALA A 18 -3.99 4.51 8.60
CA ALA A 18 -4.24 3.35 7.74
C ALA A 18 -5.47 2.57 8.28
N GLU A 19 -6.16 1.85 7.41
CA GLU A 19 -7.31 1.02 7.76
C GLU A 19 -7.33 -0.29 6.96
N ILE A 20 -8.09 -1.28 7.44
CA ILE A 20 -8.15 -2.64 6.86
C ILE A 20 -8.67 -2.66 5.41
N GLY A 21 -9.42 -1.64 4.98
CA GLY A 21 -9.92 -1.53 3.61
C GLY A 21 -8.86 -1.16 2.57
N GLY A 22 -7.76 -0.53 2.98
CA GLY A 22 -6.68 -0.10 2.11
C GLY A 22 -5.55 -1.13 1.98
N ALA A 23 -4.85 -1.12 0.85
CA ALA A 23 -3.59 -1.86 0.70
C ALA A 23 -2.51 -1.20 1.55
N PHE A 24 -1.94 -1.93 2.51
CA PHE A 24 -0.89 -1.44 3.40
C PHE A 24 0.49 -1.86 2.90
N GLY A 25 1.43 -0.91 2.77
CA GLY A 25 2.80 -1.17 2.37
C GLY A 25 3.52 0.07 1.87
N GLY A 26 4.79 -0.08 1.47
CA GLY A 26 5.62 1.06 1.06
C GLY A 26 6.57 0.75 -0.08
N GLU A 27 7.18 1.80 -0.60
CA GLU A 27 8.09 1.76 -1.75
C GLU A 27 9.56 1.80 -1.33
N LYS A 28 10.47 1.66 -2.31
CA LYS A 28 11.93 1.75 -2.11
C LYS A 28 12.44 0.64 -1.18
N ALA A 29 13.23 0.99 -0.17
CA ALA A 29 13.78 0.04 0.80
C ALA A 29 12.69 -0.65 1.66
N THR A 30 11.44 -0.15 1.63
CA THR A 30 10.31 -0.80 2.30
C THR A 30 9.87 -2.11 1.61
N GLY A 31 10.27 -2.33 0.35
CA GLY A 31 10.17 -3.65 -0.29
C GLY A 31 8.96 -3.87 -1.21
N GLY A 32 8.08 -2.88 -1.42
CA GLY A 32 7.05 -2.89 -2.47
C GLY A 32 5.85 -3.82 -2.23
N GLY A 33 5.86 -4.64 -1.18
CA GLY A 33 4.74 -5.50 -0.80
C GLY A 33 3.46 -4.72 -0.46
N ARG A 34 2.31 -5.40 -0.51
CA ARG A 34 1.00 -4.85 -0.12
C ARG A 34 0.17 -5.90 0.62
N GLU A 35 -0.42 -5.49 1.73
CA GLU A 35 -1.20 -6.36 2.63
C GLU A 35 -2.58 -5.78 2.96
N ALA A 36 -3.39 -6.55 3.69
CA ALA A 36 -4.74 -6.21 4.15
C ALA A 36 -5.78 -6.02 3.04
N GLY A 37 -6.09 -4.78 2.66
CA GLY A 37 -7.24 -4.44 1.83
C GLY A 37 -6.96 -4.38 0.33
N SER A 38 -7.89 -3.77 -0.41
CA SER A 38 -7.86 -3.68 -1.88
C SER A 38 -7.68 -5.07 -2.55
N ASP A 39 -6.88 -5.14 -3.60
CA ASP A 39 -6.57 -6.35 -4.33
C ASP A 39 -5.25 -7.02 -3.88
N SER A 40 -4.78 -6.73 -2.67
CA SER A 40 -3.58 -7.35 -2.07
C SER A 40 -3.66 -8.88 -2.03
N TRP A 41 -4.88 -9.44 -1.94
CA TRP A 41 -5.13 -10.88 -2.02
C TRP A 41 -4.58 -11.54 -3.30
N LYS A 42 -4.45 -10.78 -4.40
CA LYS A 42 -3.91 -11.28 -5.66
C LYS A 42 -2.45 -11.73 -5.55
N GLN A 43 -1.68 -11.21 -4.59
CA GLN A 43 -0.31 -11.67 -4.34
C GLN A 43 -0.26 -13.10 -3.80
N TYR A 44 -1.36 -13.56 -3.20
CA TYR A 44 -1.48 -14.90 -2.62
C TYR A 44 -2.20 -15.89 -3.54
N MET A 45 -2.54 -15.48 -4.77
CA MET A 45 -3.17 -16.33 -5.78
C MET A 45 -2.42 -16.27 -7.11
N ARG A 46 -2.59 -17.29 -7.95
CA ARG A 46 -2.00 -17.32 -9.30
C ARG A 46 -3.08 -17.03 -10.34
N ARG A 47 -2.82 -16.05 -11.22
CA ARG A 47 -3.64 -15.79 -12.40
C ARG A 47 -3.34 -16.80 -13.52
N SER A 48 -4.40 -17.31 -14.14
CA SER A 48 -4.34 -18.05 -15.42
C SER A 48 -5.06 -17.24 -16.50
N THR A 49 -4.60 -17.32 -17.74
CA THR A 49 -5.26 -16.74 -18.92
C THR A 49 -5.96 -17.82 -19.71
#